data_AF-A0A3E0KCD2-F1
#
_entry.id   AF-A0A3E0KCD2-F1
#
_cell.length_a   1.000
_cell.length_b   1.000
_cell.length_c   1.000
_cell.angle_alpha   90.00
_cell.angle_beta   90.00
_cell.angle_gamma   90.00
#
_symmetry.space_group_name_H-M   'P 1'
#
loop_
_entity.id
_entity.type
_entity.pdbx_description
1 polymer ?
#
loop_
_entity_poly.entity_id
_entity_poly.type
_entity_poly.pdbx_seq_one_letter_code
_entity_poly.pdbx_strand_id
1 'polypeptide(L)'
;MARIDGAPNTVREREIDMQLAQDALEQTYLRAPFAGVITAVYVEPGETVTTNEAAVQLMDDSSFLVEVAVDELDIARVQVGQPAAIRLDADPSRVRPGVVERVSLVANMEGGVVTVPVTVRFLEVDPFLRPGYTATVQITVAEARDVIVVPIDAIWENGPVRTVTRVVNGQTETVPVVTGLSDDRWVEIVEGLQVGDEVIALNYRGGSMRTPSTAGGGPGFGGFPRGMMAPPPGR
;
A
#
# COMPACT_ATOMS: atom_id res chain seq x y z
N MET A 1 47.97 -34.32 60.62
CA MET A 1 46.76 -33.51 60.79
C MET A 1 46.14 -33.32 59.41
N ALA A 2 45.04 -34.00 59.09
CA ALA A 2 44.27 -33.77 57.86
C ALA A 2 42.81 -33.57 58.27
N ARG A 3 42.37 -32.31 58.36
CA ARG A 3 40.99 -31.98 58.68
C ARG A 3 40.17 -32.07 57.39
N ILE A 4 39.24 -33.02 57.38
CA ILE A 4 37.87 -32.94 56.87
C ILE A 4 37.46 -31.59 56.22
N ASP A 5 37.83 -31.41 54.95
CA ASP A 5 37.29 -30.33 54.07
C ASP A 5 36.14 -30.84 53.17
N GLY A 6 35.65 -32.07 53.38
CA GLY A 6 34.58 -32.68 52.56
C GLY A 6 33.15 -32.22 52.89
N ALA A 7 32.91 -31.65 54.06
CA ALA A 7 31.58 -31.20 54.50
C ALA A 7 30.98 -30.08 53.61
N PRO A 8 31.70 -29.00 53.26
CA PRO A 8 31.13 -27.96 52.40
C PRO A 8 30.89 -28.42 50.95
N ASN A 9 31.75 -29.28 50.40
CA ASN A 9 31.57 -29.79 49.03
C ASN A 9 30.37 -30.73 48.93
N THR A 10 30.16 -31.62 49.90
CA THR A 10 29.01 -32.53 49.92
C THR A 10 27.68 -31.82 50.17
N VAL A 11 27.68 -30.75 50.98
CA VAL A 11 26.49 -29.90 51.13
C VAL A 11 26.18 -29.20 49.80
N ARG A 12 27.19 -28.65 49.12
CA ARG A 12 27.03 -27.99 47.82
C ARG A 12 26.54 -28.94 46.72
N GLU A 13 27.03 -30.18 46.69
CA GLU A 13 26.54 -31.22 45.77
C GLU A 13 25.06 -31.52 46.01
N ARG A 14 24.66 -31.71 47.28
CA ARG A 14 23.25 -31.96 47.62
C ARG A 14 22.34 -30.77 47.35
N GLU A 15 22.82 -29.55 47.50
CA GLU A 15 22.09 -28.34 47.13
C GLU A 15 21.85 -28.26 45.62
N ILE A 16 22.86 -28.61 44.80
CA ILE A 16 22.73 -28.71 43.34
C ILE A 16 21.72 -29.80 42.97
N ASP A 17 21.79 -30.98 43.59
CA ASP A 17 20.84 -32.06 43.33
C ASP A 17 19.41 -31.66 43.70
N MET A 18 19.22 -30.94 44.82
CA MET A 18 17.93 -30.41 45.23
C MET A 18 17.39 -29.39 44.21
N GLN A 19 18.24 -28.48 43.73
CA GLN A 19 17.86 -27.51 42.70
C GLN A 19 17.49 -28.19 41.38
N LEU A 20 18.27 -29.17 40.93
CA LEU A 20 17.96 -29.93 39.72
C LEU A 20 16.63 -30.69 39.84
N ALA A 21 16.34 -31.27 41.00
CA ALA A 21 15.07 -31.94 41.25
C ALA A 21 13.89 -30.95 41.30
N GLN A 22 14.10 -29.73 41.81
CA GLN A 22 13.10 -28.66 41.80
C GLN A 22 12.83 -28.16 40.37
N ASP A 23 13.88 -27.90 39.60
CA ASP A 23 13.78 -27.48 38.19
C ASP A 23 13.07 -28.55 37.35
N ALA A 24 13.39 -29.83 37.57
CA ALA A 24 12.72 -30.94 36.89
C ALA A 24 11.22 -31.00 37.23
N LEU A 25 10.84 -30.69 38.46
CA LEU A 25 9.43 -30.59 38.85
C LEU A 25 8.76 -29.37 38.20
N GLU A 26 9.41 -28.22 38.16
CA GLU A 26 8.85 -27.04 37.50
C GLU A 26 8.64 -27.26 36.00
N GLN A 27 9.55 -27.98 35.34
CA GLN A 27 9.43 -28.36 33.93
C GLN A 27 8.25 -29.31 33.64
N THR A 28 7.61 -29.91 34.66
CA THR A 28 6.36 -30.68 34.46
C THR A 28 5.13 -29.78 34.24
N TYR A 29 5.23 -28.49 34.59
CA TYR A 29 4.15 -27.53 34.40
C TYR A 29 4.43 -26.63 33.21
N LEU A 30 3.64 -26.79 32.14
CA LEU A 30 3.64 -25.86 31.03
C LEU A 30 2.90 -24.58 31.42
N ARG A 31 3.64 -23.46 31.53
CA ARG A 31 3.09 -22.13 31.80
C ARG A 31 3.14 -21.27 30.55
N ALA A 32 2.12 -20.46 30.34
CA ALA A 32 2.11 -19.48 29.27
C ALA A 32 3.20 -18.42 29.53
N PRO A 33 4.11 -18.15 28.57
CA PRO A 33 5.16 -17.15 28.73
C PRO A 33 4.63 -15.71 28.68
N PHE A 34 3.43 -15.50 28.12
CA PHE A 34 2.76 -14.21 28.03
C PHE A 34 1.23 -14.41 27.98
N ALA A 35 0.46 -13.32 28.11
CA ALA A 35 -0.99 -13.36 27.97
C ALA A 35 -1.40 -13.39 26.48
N GLY A 36 -2.34 -14.26 26.11
CA GLY A 36 -2.79 -14.37 24.72
C GLY A 36 -3.84 -15.46 24.54
N VAL A 37 -4.08 -15.82 23.29
CA VAL A 37 -5.07 -16.80 22.87
C VAL A 37 -4.39 -18.07 22.36
N ILE A 38 -4.87 -19.24 22.80
CA ILE A 38 -4.40 -20.52 22.29
C ILE A 38 -4.97 -20.73 20.89
N THR A 39 -4.09 -20.85 19.89
CA THR A 39 -4.48 -21.06 18.49
C THR A 39 -4.50 -22.53 18.10
N ALA A 40 -3.68 -23.35 18.76
CA ALA A 40 -3.64 -24.79 18.55
C ALA A 40 -3.19 -25.52 19.81
N VAL A 41 -3.74 -26.72 20.02
CA VAL A 41 -3.28 -27.70 21.00
C VAL A 41 -2.94 -28.96 20.21
N TYR A 42 -1.69 -29.42 20.32
CA TYR A 42 -1.18 -30.54 19.53
C TYR A 42 -1.13 -31.85 20.31
N VAL A 43 -1.36 -31.79 21.63
CA VAL A 43 -1.20 -32.94 22.53
C VAL A 43 -2.52 -33.31 23.16
N GLU A 44 -2.79 -34.61 23.27
CA GLU A 44 -4.00 -35.15 23.88
C GLU A 44 -3.73 -35.75 25.27
N PRO A 45 -4.74 -35.76 26.18
CA PRO A 45 -4.59 -36.41 27.47
C PRO A 45 -4.23 -37.89 27.34
N GLY A 46 -3.10 -38.30 27.93
CA GLY A 46 -2.59 -39.67 27.87
C GLY A 46 -1.56 -39.93 26.77
N GLU A 47 -1.29 -38.94 25.92
CA GLU A 47 -0.22 -38.99 24.93
C GLU A 47 1.16 -38.86 25.60
N THR A 48 2.15 -39.56 25.04
CA THR A 48 3.54 -39.46 25.50
C THR A 48 4.26 -38.44 24.64
N VAL A 49 4.61 -37.30 25.23
CA VAL A 49 5.31 -36.20 24.56
C VAL A 49 6.82 -36.28 24.78
N THR A 50 7.58 -35.85 23.78
CA THR A 50 9.04 -35.71 23.90
C THR A 50 9.45 -34.25 24.15
N THR A 51 10.63 -34.00 24.70
CA THR A 51 11.10 -32.66 25.12
C THR A 51 11.10 -31.60 24.02
N ASN A 52 11.12 -31.98 22.74
CA ASN A 52 11.17 -31.06 21.60
C ASN A 52 9.85 -30.96 20.82
N GLU A 53 8.77 -31.54 21.34
CA GLU A 53 7.46 -31.52 20.69
C GLU A 53 6.65 -30.30 21.13
N ALA A 54 6.08 -29.58 20.17
CA ALA A 54 5.25 -28.43 20.46
C ALA A 54 3.92 -28.90 21.06
N ALA A 55 3.62 -28.53 22.31
CA ALA A 55 2.37 -28.91 22.95
C ALA A 55 1.20 -27.96 22.62
N VAL A 56 1.46 -26.65 22.67
CA VAL A 56 0.44 -25.60 22.54
C VAL A 56 1.02 -24.45 21.74
N GLN A 57 0.22 -23.90 20.82
CA GLN A 57 0.53 -22.65 20.14
C GLN A 57 -0.25 -21.52 20.79
N LEU A 58 0.48 -20.49 21.24
CA LEU A 58 -0.06 -19.30 21.89
C LEU A 58 0.23 -18.07 21.03
N MET A 59 -0.78 -17.23 20.84
CA MET A 59 -0.71 -16.01 20.06
C MET A 59 -1.07 -14.80 20.92
N ASP A 60 -0.30 -13.72 20.80
CA ASP A 60 -0.67 -12.41 21.35
C ASP A 60 -1.69 -11.73 20.41
N ASP A 61 -2.87 -11.41 20.92
CA ASP A 61 -3.96 -10.75 20.20
C ASP A 61 -4.09 -9.25 20.54
N SER A 62 -3.18 -8.71 21.36
CA SER A 62 -3.21 -7.31 21.80
C SER A 62 -2.67 -6.32 20.76
N SER A 63 -1.81 -6.79 19.85
CA SER A 63 -1.19 -5.95 18.82
C SER A 63 -0.97 -6.75 17.54
N PHE A 64 -1.53 -6.24 16.45
CA PHE A 64 -1.31 -6.80 15.12
C PHE A 64 -0.26 -5.97 14.37
N LEU A 65 0.52 -6.66 13.55
CA LEU A 65 1.57 -6.09 12.71
C LEU A 65 1.32 -6.49 11.27
N VAL A 66 1.62 -5.58 10.34
CA VAL A 66 1.71 -5.86 8.91
C VAL A 66 3.15 -5.68 8.49
N GLU A 67 3.71 -6.69 7.86
CA GLU A 67 5.00 -6.59 7.19
C GLU A 67 4.77 -6.27 5.71
N VAL A 68 5.38 -5.18 5.24
CA VAL A 68 5.31 -4.76 3.84
C VAL A 68 6.72 -4.66 3.27
N ALA A 69 6.88 -5.14 2.04
CA ALA A 69 8.12 -5.02 1.29
C ALA A 69 8.10 -3.71 0.49
N VAL A 70 9.00 -2.79 0.81
CA VAL A 70 9.13 -1.49 0.13
C VAL A 70 10.35 -1.52 -0.79
N ASP A 71 10.24 -0.94 -1.98
CA ASP A 71 11.34 -0.88 -2.95
C ASP A 71 12.55 -0.09 -2.41
N GLU A 72 13.77 -0.48 -2.81
CA GLU A 72 15.02 0.19 -2.44
C GLU A 72 15.02 1.69 -2.80
N LEU A 73 14.36 2.09 -3.89
CA LEU A 73 14.28 3.50 -4.30
C LEU A 73 13.36 4.33 -3.41
N ASP A 74 12.35 3.70 -2.80
CA ASP A 74 11.33 4.38 -2.02
C ASP A 74 11.61 4.40 -0.53
N ILE A 75 12.39 3.43 -0.03
CA ILE A 75 12.67 3.27 1.40
C ILE A 75 13.32 4.51 2.04
N ALA A 76 14.07 5.30 1.27
CA ALA A 76 14.71 6.53 1.75
C ALA A 76 13.71 7.57 2.30
N ARG A 77 12.44 7.50 1.87
CA ARG A 77 11.37 8.40 2.30
C ARG A 77 10.57 7.86 3.49
N VAL A 78 10.73 6.58 3.81
CA VAL A 78 9.96 5.90 4.88
C VAL A 78 10.73 6.00 6.19
N GLN A 79 10.04 6.45 7.24
CA GLN A 79 10.62 6.64 8.58
C GLN A 79 9.70 6.08 9.66
N VAL A 80 10.31 5.61 10.76
CA VAL A 80 9.59 5.18 11.95
C VAL A 80 8.75 6.33 12.50
N GLY A 81 7.50 6.05 12.85
CA GLY A 81 6.54 7.03 13.35
C GLY A 81 5.64 7.66 12.29
N GLN A 82 5.87 7.42 10.99
CA GLN A 82 4.98 7.91 9.94
C GLN A 82 3.59 7.28 10.04
N PRO A 83 2.51 8.05 9.79
CA PRO A 83 1.16 7.52 9.79
C PRO A 83 0.93 6.66 8.54
N ALA A 84 0.21 5.56 8.72
CA ALA A 84 -0.13 4.62 7.67
C ALA A 84 -1.63 4.30 7.69
N ALA A 85 -2.19 4.09 6.51
CA ALA A 85 -3.55 3.61 6.32
C ALA A 85 -3.50 2.15 5.86
N ILE A 86 -4.12 1.26 6.64
CA ILE A 86 -4.10 -0.19 6.36
C ILE A 86 -5.48 -0.63 5.90
N ARG A 87 -5.54 -1.34 4.77
CA ARG A 87 -6.74 -2.00 4.25
C ARG A 87 -6.50 -3.51 4.20
N LEU A 88 -7.45 -4.30 4.68
CA LEU A 88 -7.38 -5.75 4.56
C LEU A 88 -8.05 -6.17 3.25
N ASP A 89 -7.50 -7.15 2.56
CA ASP A 89 -8.11 -7.66 1.32
C ASP A 89 -9.46 -8.34 1.60
N ALA A 90 -9.59 -8.92 2.81
CA ALA A 90 -10.83 -9.51 3.30
C ALA A 90 -11.92 -8.47 3.65
N ASP A 91 -11.55 -7.20 3.85
CA ASP A 91 -12.49 -6.09 4.10
C ASP A 91 -11.94 -4.78 3.52
N PRO A 92 -12.06 -4.59 2.18
CA PRO A 92 -11.50 -3.42 1.51
C PRO A 92 -12.24 -2.12 1.85
N SER A 93 -13.45 -2.22 2.42
CA SER A 93 -14.31 -1.08 2.71
C SER A 93 -13.82 -0.26 3.91
N ARG A 94 -13.05 -0.88 4.79
CA ARG A 94 -12.57 -0.27 6.04
C ARG A 94 -11.08 0.03 5.98
N VAL A 95 -10.75 1.27 6.30
CA VAL A 95 -9.37 1.72 6.51
C VAL A 95 -9.11 1.74 8.01
N ARG A 96 -8.00 1.13 8.41
CA ARG A 96 -7.55 1.09 9.81
C ARG A 96 -6.33 2.00 9.95
N PRO A 97 -6.27 2.83 11.00
CA PRO A 97 -5.11 3.65 11.26
C PRO A 97 -3.94 2.79 11.75
N GLY A 98 -2.76 3.06 11.23
CA GLY A 98 -1.52 2.39 11.60
C GLY A 98 -0.36 3.37 11.70
N VAL A 99 0.76 2.87 12.23
CA VAL A 99 2.01 3.63 12.35
C VAL A 99 3.18 2.74 11.95
N VAL A 100 4.15 3.32 11.23
CA VAL A 100 5.41 2.63 10.95
C VAL A 100 6.15 2.41 12.26
N GLU A 101 6.26 1.16 12.68
CA GLU A 101 6.93 0.79 13.93
C GLU A 101 8.41 0.52 13.71
N ARG A 102 8.75 -0.12 12.59
CA ARG A 102 10.13 -0.50 12.29
C ARG A 102 10.40 -0.51 10.80
N VAL A 103 11.56 -0.01 10.43
CA VAL A 103 12.15 -0.17 9.10
C VAL A 103 13.35 -1.09 9.24
N SER A 104 13.40 -2.18 8.47
CA SER A 104 14.52 -3.13 8.51
C SER A 104 15.82 -2.46 8.07
N LEU A 105 16.93 -2.79 8.73
CA LEU A 105 18.29 -2.38 8.31
C LEU A 105 18.86 -3.28 7.20
N VAL A 106 18.24 -4.45 6.99
CA VAL A 106 18.68 -5.45 6.02
C VAL A 106 17.61 -5.54 4.93
N ALA A 107 18.06 -5.40 3.68
CA ALA A 107 17.23 -5.62 2.51
C ALA A 107 17.16 -7.11 2.16
N ASN A 108 16.02 -7.51 1.59
CA ASN A 108 15.80 -8.81 1.00
C ASN A 108 15.95 -8.71 -0.51
N MET A 109 16.54 -9.74 -1.12
CA MET A 109 16.61 -9.88 -2.57
C MET A 109 15.89 -11.16 -2.98
N GLU A 110 14.80 -11.00 -3.72
CA GLU A 110 14.00 -12.12 -4.21
C GLU A 110 13.70 -11.91 -5.69
N GLY A 111 14.03 -12.89 -6.54
CA GLY A 111 13.80 -12.79 -7.99
C GLY A 111 14.54 -11.63 -8.69
N GLY A 112 15.59 -11.09 -8.09
CA GLY A 112 16.32 -9.92 -8.61
C GLY A 112 15.73 -8.57 -8.24
N VAL A 113 14.67 -8.55 -7.42
CA VAL A 113 14.08 -7.32 -6.86
C VAL A 113 14.60 -7.14 -5.43
N VAL A 114 15.13 -5.96 -5.13
CA VAL A 114 15.62 -5.59 -3.80
C VAL A 114 14.50 -4.85 -3.07
N THR A 115 14.12 -5.35 -1.90
CA THR A 115 13.10 -4.73 -1.06
C THR A 115 13.56 -4.63 0.38
N VAL A 116 13.07 -3.65 1.10
CA VAL A 116 13.32 -3.48 2.53
C VAL A 116 12.01 -3.76 3.28
N PRO A 117 12.00 -4.75 4.20
CA PRO A 117 10.85 -5.01 5.04
C PRO A 117 10.57 -3.84 5.99
N VAL A 118 9.31 -3.39 6.02
CA VAL A 118 8.80 -2.37 6.93
C VAL A 118 7.67 -2.98 7.73
N THR A 119 7.73 -2.85 9.05
CA THR A 119 6.69 -3.29 9.98
C THR A 119 5.80 -2.11 10.34
N VAL A 120 4.51 -2.25 10.08
CA VAL A 120 3.48 -1.25 10.41
C VAL A 120 2.55 -1.85 11.45
N ARG A 121 2.37 -1.15 12.57
CA ARG A 121 1.51 -1.57 13.67
C ARG A 121 0.13 -0.95 13.53
N PHE A 122 -0.91 -1.73 13.77
CA PHE A 122 -2.28 -1.19 13.88
C PHE A 122 -2.40 -0.35 15.16
N LEU A 123 -3.03 0.82 15.05
CA LEU A 123 -3.35 1.65 16.23
C LEU A 123 -4.62 1.17 16.92
N GLU A 124 -5.50 0.50 16.18
CA GLU A 124 -6.76 -0.05 16.66
C GLU A 124 -6.84 -1.52 16.31
N VAL A 125 -7.13 -2.36 17.31
CA VAL A 125 -7.36 -3.79 17.12
C VAL A 125 -8.86 -4.04 17.04
N ASP A 126 -9.30 -4.70 15.98
CA ASP A 126 -10.69 -5.12 15.83
C ASP A 126 -10.83 -6.65 15.77
N PRO A 127 -12.03 -7.20 16.04
CA PRO A 127 -12.26 -8.64 16.04
C PRO A 127 -12.15 -9.32 14.67
N PHE A 128 -11.99 -8.57 13.58
CA PHE A 128 -11.84 -9.08 12.22
C PHE A 128 -10.36 -9.31 11.85
N LEU A 129 -9.42 -8.71 12.60
CA LEU A 129 -7.99 -8.96 12.43
C LEU A 129 -7.66 -10.43 12.76
N ARG A 130 -6.99 -11.07 11.82
CA ARG A 130 -6.49 -12.45 11.94
C ARG A 130 -5.07 -12.49 11.37
N PRO A 131 -4.14 -13.23 12.00
CA PRO A 131 -2.84 -13.46 11.40
C PRO A 131 -2.97 -14.18 10.07
N GLY A 132 -2.03 -13.92 9.17
CA GLY A 132 -2.00 -14.51 7.83
C GLY A 132 -2.95 -13.86 6.82
N TYR A 133 -3.72 -12.83 7.21
CA TYR A 133 -4.48 -12.04 6.25
C TYR A 133 -3.56 -11.11 5.45
N THR A 134 -3.88 -10.97 4.16
CA THR A 134 -3.21 -10.01 3.28
C THR A 134 -3.79 -8.62 3.50
N ALA A 135 -2.92 -7.61 3.47
CA ALA A 135 -3.27 -6.22 3.66
C ALA A 135 -2.49 -5.33 2.69
N THR A 136 -3.14 -4.27 2.23
CA THR A 136 -2.52 -3.16 1.51
C THR A 136 -2.26 -2.02 2.50
N VAL A 137 -1.04 -1.49 2.51
CA VAL A 137 -0.65 -0.38 3.38
C VAL A 137 -0.27 0.83 2.55
N GLN A 138 -0.82 1.99 2.88
CA GLN A 138 -0.46 3.28 2.33
C GLN A 138 0.25 4.11 3.41
N ILE A 139 1.55 4.31 3.25
CA ILE A 139 2.38 5.08 4.19
C ILE A 139 2.43 6.53 3.73
N THR A 140 2.14 7.46 4.62
CA THR A 140 2.23 8.90 4.32
C THR A 140 3.66 9.37 4.57
N VAL A 141 4.42 9.59 3.49
CA VAL A 141 5.84 9.97 3.56
C VAL A 141 6.07 11.47 3.75
N ALA A 142 5.11 12.28 3.29
CA ALA A 142 5.14 13.74 3.41
C ALA A 142 3.69 14.26 3.41
N GLU A 143 3.48 15.39 4.08
CA GLU A 143 2.19 16.09 4.12
C GLU A 143 2.47 17.58 4.00
N ALA A 144 1.72 18.26 3.12
CA ALA A 144 1.70 19.71 3.05
C ALA A 144 0.28 20.19 3.39
N ARG A 145 0.19 21.24 4.22
CA ARG A 145 -1.06 21.88 4.65
C ARG A 145 -1.09 23.32 4.16
N ASP A 146 -2.30 23.82 3.93
CA ASP A 146 -2.53 25.20 3.47
C ASP A 146 -1.82 25.53 2.14
N VAL A 147 -1.85 24.56 1.20
CA VAL A 147 -1.22 24.67 -0.12
C VAL A 147 -2.25 24.69 -1.24
N ILE A 148 -1.89 25.29 -2.38
CA ILE A 148 -2.70 25.25 -3.60
C ILE A 148 -2.45 23.91 -4.28
N VAL A 149 -3.53 23.18 -4.55
CA VAL A 149 -3.46 21.92 -5.30
C VAL A 149 -4.28 22.02 -6.57
N VAL A 150 -3.78 21.39 -7.63
CA VAL A 150 -4.51 21.20 -8.89
C VAL A 150 -4.59 19.72 -9.20
N PRO A 151 -5.64 19.24 -9.90
CA PRO A 151 -5.69 17.87 -10.37
C PRO A 151 -4.46 17.58 -11.25
N ILE A 152 -3.92 16.37 -11.16
CA ILE A 152 -2.76 15.97 -11.99
C ILE A 152 -3.04 16.16 -13.50
N ASP A 153 -4.29 15.96 -13.92
CA ASP A 153 -4.76 16.15 -15.31
C ASP A 153 -4.81 17.61 -15.77
N ALA A 154 -4.61 18.58 -14.88
CA ALA A 154 -4.52 20.00 -15.22
C ALA A 154 -3.09 20.44 -15.58
N ILE A 155 -2.10 19.61 -15.27
CA ILE A 155 -0.68 19.94 -15.50
C ILE A 155 -0.26 19.43 -16.87
N TRP A 156 0.29 20.36 -17.65
CA TRP A 156 0.95 20.08 -18.91
C TRP A 156 2.45 20.16 -18.77
N GLU A 157 3.14 19.07 -19.09
CA GLU A 157 4.59 19.01 -19.11
C GLU A 157 5.08 19.21 -20.55
N ASN A 158 5.68 20.37 -20.82
CA ASN A 158 6.29 20.69 -22.12
C ASN A 158 7.80 20.85 -21.94
N GLY A 159 8.51 19.73 -21.95
CA GLY A 159 9.94 19.69 -21.64
C GLY A 159 10.20 19.96 -20.15
N PRO A 160 11.19 20.82 -19.78
CA PRO A 160 11.53 21.05 -18.38
C PRO A 160 10.53 21.95 -17.63
N VAL A 161 9.56 22.54 -18.33
CA VAL A 161 8.61 23.49 -17.75
C VAL A 161 7.23 22.84 -17.63
N ARG A 162 6.71 22.83 -16.41
CA ARG A 162 5.33 22.46 -16.12
C ARG A 162 4.46 23.70 -16.26
N THR A 163 3.30 23.53 -16.88
CA THR A 163 2.36 24.61 -17.18
C THR A 163 0.95 24.20 -16.82
N VAL A 164 0.11 25.18 -16.50
CA VAL A 164 -1.33 25.01 -16.28
C VAL A 164 -2.09 26.00 -17.14
N THR A 165 -3.32 25.67 -17.52
CA THR A 165 -4.19 26.61 -18.24
C THR A 165 -5.14 27.26 -17.25
N ARG A 166 -4.91 28.53 -16.94
CA ARG A 166 -5.76 29.37 -16.07
C ARG A 166 -6.81 30.09 -16.90
N VAL A 167 -7.99 30.29 -16.34
CA VAL A 167 -9.07 31.08 -16.94
C VAL A 167 -9.15 32.43 -16.25
N VAL A 168 -9.05 33.52 -17.03
CA VAL A 168 -9.17 34.90 -16.54
C VAL A 168 -10.20 35.61 -17.44
N ASN A 169 -11.31 36.08 -16.86
CA ASN A 169 -12.39 36.76 -17.59
C ASN A 169 -12.91 35.98 -18.83
N GLY A 170 -12.96 34.65 -18.74
CA GLY A 170 -13.40 33.78 -19.85
C GLY A 170 -12.36 33.55 -20.96
N GLN A 171 -11.12 34.05 -20.79
CA GLN A 171 -9.99 33.76 -21.68
C GLN A 171 -9.01 32.80 -21.00
N THR A 172 -8.41 31.89 -21.79
CA THR A 172 -7.42 30.92 -21.30
C THR A 172 -6.02 31.47 -21.43
N GLU A 173 -5.25 31.41 -20.35
CA GLU A 173 -3.84 31.78 -20.28
C GLU A 173 -3.01 30.58 -19.82
N THR A 174 -1.94 30.25 -20.53
CA THR A 174 -0.99 29.21 -20.11
C THR A 174 0.05 29.83 -19.18
N VAL A 175 0.09 29.35 -17.93
CA VAL A 175 0.95 29.87 -16.89
C VAL A 175 1.99 28.81 -16.50
N PRO A 176 3.30 29.12 -16.49
CA PRO A 176 4.31 28.23 -15.96
C PRO A 176 4.15 28.09 -14.44
N VAL A 177 4.29 26.87 -13.92
CA VAL A 177 4.14 26.58 -12.49
C VAL A 177 5.34 25.80 -11.95
N VAL A 178 5.64 26.04 -10.67
CA VAL A 178 6.57 25.23 -9.89
C VAL A 178 5.74 24.29 -9.02
N THR A 179 5.96 22.99 -9.16
CA THR A 179 5.20 21.95 -8.44
C THR A 179 5.98 21.42 -7.24
N GLY A 180 5.27 21.11 -6.15
CA GLY A 180 5.80 20.51 -4.93
C GLY A 180 5.47 19.02 -4.83
N LEU A 181 4.91 18.62 -3.69
CA LEU A 181 4.42 17.26 -3.46
C LEU A 181 3.31 16.90 -4.45
N SER A 182 3.26 15.62 -4.81
CA SER A 182 2.21 15.07 -5.67
C SER A 182 1.74 13.74 -5.11
N ASP A 183 0.44 13.52 -5.15
CA ASP A 183 -0.18 12.21 -4.95
C ASP A 183 -0.82 11.72 -6.26
N ASP A 184 -1.59 10.62 -6.19
CA ASP A 184 -2.21 10.01 -7.37
C ASP A 184 -3.29 10.89 -8.05
N ARG A 185 -3.73 11.97 -7.40
CA ARG A 185 -4.86 12.80 -7.85
C ARG A 185 -4.51 14.27 -7.96
N TRP A 186 -3.65 14.75 -7.07
CA TRP A 186 -3.39 16.16 -6.83
C TRP A 186 -1.89 16.43 -6.86
N VAL A 187 -1.56 17.63 -7.35
CA VAL A 187 -0.20 18.15 -7.34
C VAL A 187 -0.22 19.52 -6.69
N GLU A 188 0.68 19.70 -5.72
CA GLU A 188 0.95 20.96 -5.06
C GLU A 188 1.56 21.96 -6.04
N ILE A 189 1.06 23.19 -6.02
CA ILE A 189 1.60 24.33 -6.76
C ILE A 189 2.26 25.27 -5.76
N VAL A 190 3.59 25.35 -5.83
CA VAL A 190 4.43 26.22 -4.99
C VAL A 190 4.47 27.63 -5.56
N GLU A 191 4.56 27.76 -6.88
CA GLU A 191 4.57 29.06 -7.58
C GLU A 191 3.77 29.00 -8.88
N GLY A 192 3.20 30.16 -9.27
CA GLY A 192 2.55 30.36 -10.57
C GLY A 192 1.01 30.48 -10.51
N LEU A 193 0.37 30.10 -9.40
CA LEU A 193 -1.07 30.27 -9.18
C LEU A 193 -1.38 30.98 -7.87
N GLN A 194 -2.56 31.58 -7.79
CA GLN A 194 -3.10 32.20 -6.58
C GLN A 194 -4.40 31.52 -6.15
N VAL A 195 -4.74 31.64 -4.86
CA VAL A 195 -6.01 31.15 -4.32
C VAL A 195 -7.16 31.86 -5.04
N GLY A 196 -8.06 31.08 -5.65
CA GLY A 196 -9.19 31.57 -6.43
C GLY A 196 -8.98 31.53 -7.95
N ASP A 197 -7.77 31.19 -8.42
CA ASP A 197 -7.53 30.97 -9.85
C ASP A 197 -8.32 29.73 -10.35
N GLU A 198 -9.08 29.90 -11.43
CA GLU A 198 -9.75 28.79 -12.10
C GLU A 198 -8.81 28.14 -13.11
N VAL A 199 -8.63 26.82 -13.01
CA VAL A 199 -7.77 26.04 -13.93
C VAL A 199 -8.58 25.00 -14.69
N ILE A 200 -8.19 24.77 -15.95
CA ILE A 200 -8.79 23.74 -16.78
C ILE A 200 -8.09 22.41 -16.53
N ALA A 201 -8.79 21.46 -15.91
CA ALA A 201 -8.37 20.06 -15.89
C ALA A 201 -8.81 19.37 -17.19
N LEU A 202 -7.93 18.61 -17.84
CA LEU A 202 -8.33 17.89 -19.04
C LEU A 202 -9.28 16.74 -18.70
N ASN A 203 -10.56 16.97 -18.94
CA ASN A 203 -11.49 15.94 -19.36
C ASN A 203 -12.21 16.39 -20.64
N TYR A 204 -11.45 16.51 -21.73
CA TYR A 204 -12.06 16.51 -23.06
C TYR A 204 -11.17 15.86 -24.10
N ARG A 205 -11.37 14.55 -24.31
CA ARG A 205 -11.20 13.92 -25.63
C ARG A 205 -12.27 14.50 -26.56
N GLY A 206 -12.04 15.72 -27.03
CA GLY A 206 -12.85 16.33 -28.07
C GLY A 206 -12.51 15.70 -29.41
N GLY A 207 -13.29 14.69 -29.79
CA GLY A 207 -13.31 14.21 -31.17
C GLY A 207 -13.54 15.40 -32.10
N SER A 208 -12.64 15.58 -33.05
CA SER A 208 -12.73 16.59 -34.10
C SER A 208 -14.09 16.49 -34.78
N MET A 209 -14.99 17.41 -34.48
CA MET A 209 -16.26 17.55 -35.17
C MET A 209 -15.95 18.11 -36.56
N ARG A 210 -15.80 17.21 -37.53
CA ARG A 210 -15.81 17.57 -38.95
C ARG A 210 -17.20 18.11 -39.29
N THR A 211 -17.33 19.42 -39.42
CA THR A 211 -18.50 20.06 -40.02
C THR A 211 -18.67 19.54 -41.45
N PRO A 212 -19.83 19.00 -41.85
CA PRO A 212 -20.11 18.75 -43.25
C PRO A 212 -20.26 20.11 -43.93
N SER A 213 -19.41 20.38 -44.92
CA SER A 213 -19.60 21.51 -45.81
C SER A 213 -20.90 21.31 -46.59
N THR A 214 -21.89 22.13 -46.28
CA THR A 214 -23.08 22.34 -47.13
C THR A 214 -22.63 23.06 -48.39
N ALA A 215 -22.24 22.30 -49.41
CA ALA A 215 -21.96 22.81 -50.74
C ALA A 215 -23.28 23.04 -51.50
N GLY A 216 -23.76 24.28 -51.39
CA GLY A 216 -24.40 25.08 -52.45
C GLY A 216 -25.29 24.38 -53.48
N GLY A 217 -26.60 24.51 -53.29
CA GLY A 217 -27.55 24.44 -54.39
C GLY A 217 -27.55 25.74 -55.22
N GLY A 218 -27.56 25.58 -56.55
CA GLY A 218 -27.82 26.64 -57.52
C GLY A 218 -28.25 26.05 -58.88
N PRO A 219 -29.17 26.68 -59.64
CA PRO A 219 -30.11 25.99 -60.54
C PRO A 219 -29.75 26.11 -62.04
N GLY A 220 -30.15 25.12 -62.86
CA GLY A 220 -29.91 25.13 -64.32
C GLY A 220 -30.83 24.21 -65.14
N PHE A 221 -31.66 24.85 -65.97
CA PHE A 221 -32.68 24.33 -66.90
C PHE A 221 -32.20 23.39 -68.03
N GLY A 222 -33.14 22.53 -68.49
CA GLY A 222 -33.35 22.12 -69.91
C GLY A 222 -32.52 20.92 -70.40
N GLY A 223 -33.03 19.90 -71.11
CA GLY A 223 -34.32 19.57 -71.69
C GLY A 223 -34.16 18.22 -72.43
N PHE A 224 -35.23 17.43 -72.54
CA PHE A 224 -35.30 16.24 -73.42
C PHE A 224 -35.56 16.68 -74.87
N PRO A 225 -35.19 15.88 -75.90
CA PRO A 225 -36.11 14.82 -76.35
C PRO A 225 -35.49 13.53 -76.93
N ARG A 226 -36.27 12.46 -76.77
CA ARG A 226 -36.54 11.29 -77.65
C ARG A 226 -35.49 10.80 -78.67
N GLY A 227 -35.23 9.49 -78.59
CA GLY A 227 -34.86 8.65 -79.74
C GLY A 227 -35.07 7.16 -79.45
N MET A 228 -36.22 6.62 -79.89
CA MET A 228 -36.52 5.18 -80.01
C MET A 228 -35.51 4.49 -80.94
N MET A 229 -35.15 3.24 -80.68
CA MET A 229 -35.43 2.07 -81.54
C MET A 229 -34.66 0.82 -81.04
N ALA A 230 -35.42 -0.23 -80.73
CA ALA A 230 -35.02 -1.64 -80.80
C ALA A 230 -36.16 -2.36 -81.58
N PRO A 231 -36.11 -3.64 -81.99
CA PRO A 231 -35.05 -4.68 -82.03
C PRO A 231 -35.13 -5.44 -83.40
N PRO A 232 -35.02 -6.80 -83.61
CA PRO A 232 -34.36 -7.95 -82.94
C PRO A 232 -33.55 -8.85 -83.97
N PRO A 233 -33.47 -10.21 -83.90
CA PRO A 233 -32.33 -10.98 -83.38
C PRO A 233 -31.69 -11.99 -84.38
N GLY A 234 -30.61 -12.66 -84.00
CA GLY A 234 -30.31 -14.03 -84.46
C GLY A 234 -28.88 -14.31 -84.94
N ARG A 235 -28.09 -15.03 -84.14
CA ARG A 235 -27.77 -16.46 -84.25
C ARG A 235 -26.68 -16.81 -83.24
#